data_AF-A0A2X0VFL1-F1
#
_entry.id   AF-A0A2X0VFL1-F1
#
_cell.length_a   1.000
_cell.length_b   1.000
_cell.length_c   1.000
_cell.angle_alpha   90.00
_cell.angle_beta   90.00
_cell.angle_gamma   90.00
#
_symmetry.space_group_name_H-M   'P 1'
#
loop_
_entity.id
_entity.type
_entity.pdbx_description
1 polymer ?
#
loop_
_entity_poly.entity_id
_entity_poly.type
_entity_poly.pdbx_seq_one_letter_code
_entity_poly.pdbx_strand_id
1 'polypeptide(L)'
;MQISYKSLSSDSFNIEFKLVKSDQSNFVAQQGDVKYKSRIKKAFIFAQRTYPTLQEHMLEPISINQTDDAGIVTALYRNMDIARAEDFLKNSNSLWQYVIGKRMGRVLNLLHSCELTQKDELRARHHHDRMVKNFHAYLNDRRMRFLNDGELIEAIEPRLDNFTSKKNVLLMGVAGLQNIFLTHDATVVIKPTYNFAIGDYAEDLASITNECAQSYPLFVGGVLDGYFGAKIPSQFYVNYALFTAMNVINRGYAQISRSIKLNDGSSFEIFRAYISKIDFLKEQFSGYKKPIPQFLMTEQLQQVRQKALSRAL
;
A
#
# COMPACT_ATOMS: atom_id res chain seq x y z
N MET A 1 21.70 31.29 -6.84
CA MET A 1 21.19 29.90 -7.01
C MET A 1 19.68 29.96 -6.97
N GLN A 2 19.02 29.76 -8.11
CA GLN A 2 17.56 29.75 -8.14
C GLN A 2 17.09 28.35 -7.73
N ILE A 3 16.34 28.25 -6.64
CA ILE A 3 15.73 27.01 -6.19
C ILE A 3 14.25 27.08 -6.51
N SER A 4 13.73 26.08 -7.23
CA SER A 4 12.30 25.94 -7.46
C SER A 4 11.76 24.72 -6.73
N TYR A 5 10.52 24.84 -6.30
CA TYR A 5 9.80 23.80 -5.58
C TYR A 5 8.52 23.46 -6.35
N LYS A 6 8.26 22.17 -6.53
CA LYS A 6 6.99 21.66 -7.04
C LYS A 6 6.45 20.61 -6.08
N SER A 7 5.26 20.84 -5.54
CA SER A 7 4.60 19.83 -4.71
C SER A 7 4.22 18.61 -5.55
N LEU A 8 4.57 17.42 -5.06
CA LEU A 8 4.16 16.14 -5.64
C LEU A 8 2.93 15.60 -4.93
N SER A 9 2.95 15.56 -3.59
CA SER A 9 1.85 15.04 -2.77
C SER A 9 2.01 15.49 -1.33
N SER A 10 0.92 15.44 -0.56
CA SER A 10 0.91 15.60 0.89
C SER A 10 0.03 14.51 1.50
N ASP A 11 0.35 14.07 2.71
CA ASP A 11 -0.49 13.15 3.46
C ASP A 11 -1.36 13.85 4.51
N SER A 12 -2.16 13.10 5.25
CA SER A 12 -3.07 13.63 6.27
C SER A 12 -2.37 14.26 7.48
N PHE A 13 -1.04 14.15 7.58
CA PHE A 13 -0.22 14.80 8.60
C PHE A 13 0.49 16.04 8.05
N ASN A 14 0.16 16.49 6.83
CA ASN A 14 0.87 17.54 6.11
C ASN A 14 2.36 17.23 5.94
N ILE A 15 2.72 15.94 5.82
CA ILE A 15 4.07 15.56 5.40
C ILE A 15 4.08 15.60 3.87
N GLU A 16 4.83 16.56 3.33
CA GLU A 16 4.85 16.89 1.91
C GLU A 16 6.01 16.21 1.20
N PHE A 17 5.77 15.75 -0.03
CA PHE A 17 6.81 15.38 -0.98
C PHE A 17 6.92 16.49 -2.02
N LYS A 18 8.11 17.06 -2.18
CA LYS A 18 8.39 18.13 -3.13
C LYS A 18 9.54 17.75 -4.05
N LEU A 19 9.41 18.09 -5.33
CA LEU A 19 10.57 18.20 -6.20
C LEU A 19 11.29 19.51 -5.88
N VAL A 20 12.59 19.41 -5.63
CA VAL A 20 13.48 20.54 -5.41
C VAL A 20 14.45 20.57 -6.57
N LYS A 21 14.42 21.63 -7.38
CA LYS A 21 15.33 21.81 -8.50
C LYS A 21 16.22 23.02 -8.27
N SER A 22 17.52 22.83 -8.42
CA SER A 22 18.51 23.90 -8.56
C SER A 22 19.20 23.78 -9.93
N ASP A 23 19.97 24.80 -10.29
CA ASP A 23 20.73 24.85 -11.55
C ASP A 23 21.69 23.65 -11.72
N GLN A 24 22.04 22.95 -10.63
CA GLN A 24 23.03 21.87 -10.61
C GLN A 24 22.49 20.53 -10.11
N SER A 25 21.28 20.47 -9.55
CA SER A 25 20.78 19.23 -8.93
C SER A 25 19.25 19.17 -8.82
N ASN A 26 18.70 17.96 -8.92
CA ASN A 26 17.28 17.68 -8.72
C ASN A 26 17.11 16.64 -7.60
N PHE A 27 16.31 16.98 -6.60
CA PHE A 27 16.03 16.13 -5.44
C PHE A 27 14.54 15.98 -5.21
N VAL A 28 14.18 14.95 -4.45
CA VAL A 28 12.86 14.82 -3.84
C VAL A 28 13.04 15.07 -2.33
N ALA A 29 12.30 16.00 -1.78
CA ALA A 29 12.29 16.30 -0.35
C ALA A 29 10.98 15.80 0.28
N GLN A 30 11.08 14.98 1.32
CA GLN A 30 9.98 14.66 2.24
C GLN A 30 10.10 15.56 3.47
N GLN A 31 9.13 16.44 3.69
CA GLN A 31 9.22 17.51 4.70
C GLN A 31 7.99 17.55 5.60
N GLY A 32 8.17 17.92 6.86
CA GLY A 32 7.06 18.17 7.79
C GLY A 32 7.52 18.74 9.12
N ASP A 33 6.56 19.15 9.94
CA ASP A 33 6.77 19.65 11.31
C ASP A 33 7.59 18.64 12.16
N VAL A 34 8.46 19.16 13.03
CA VAL A 34 9.32 18.38 13.94
C VAL A 34 8.55 17.38 14.79
N LYS A 35 7.28 17.62 15.13
CA LYS A 35 6.43 16.64 15.82
C LYS A 35 6.22 15.34 15.03
N TYR A 36 6.46 15.38 13.72
CA TYR A 36 6.40 14.22 12.81
C TYR A 36 7.78 13.66 12.43
N LYS A 37 8.86 14.11 13.09
CA LYS A 37 10.24 13.62 12.89
C LYS A 37 10.33 12.09 12.90
N SER A 38 9.63 11.43 13.81
CA SER A 38 9.65 9.96 13.92
C SER A 38 9.09 9.26 12.67
N ARG A 39 8.05 9.83 12.04
CA ARG A 39 7.48 9.33 10.78
C ARG A 39 8.46 9.54 9.63
N ILE A 40 8.97 10.75 9.46
CA ILE A 40 9.92 11.06 8.38
C ILE A 40 11.19 10.20 8.51
N LYS A 41 11.75 10.08 9.72
CA LYS A 41 12.90 9.19 9.97
C LYS A 41 12.57 7.73 9.65
N LYS A 42 11.38 7.24 9.98
CA LYS A 42 10.97 5.86 9.67
C LYS A 42 10.86 5.65 8.15
N ALA A 43 10.32 6.59 7.39
CA ALA A 43 10.27 6.54 5.93
C ALA A 43 11.67 6.58 5.29
N PHE A 44 12.58 7.40 5.83
CA PHE A 44 13.97 7.43 5.40
C PHE A 44 14.68 6.08 5.65
N ILE A 45 14.51 5.48 6.83
CA ILE A 45 15.05 4.15 7.15
C ILE A 45 14.49 3.07 6.23
N PHE A 46 13.20 3.16 5.86
CA PHE A 46 12.61 2.23 4.88
C PHE A 46 13.34 2.30 3.54
N ALA A 47 13.56 3.50 3.01
CA ALA A 47 14.32 3.69 1.78
C ALA A 47 15.76 3.16 1.92
N GLN A 48 16.47 3.47 3.01
CA GLN A 48 17.83 2.97 3.25
C GLN A 48 17.91 1.45 3.25
N ARG A 49 16.94 0.80 3.90
CA ARG A 49 16.89 -0.66 3.99
C ARG A 49 16.61 -1.33 2.65
N THR A 50 15.78 -0.71 1.81
CA THR A 50 15.25 -1.33 0.59
C THR A 50 16.02 -0.96 -0.67
N TYR A 51 16.67 0.20 -0.69
CA TYR A 51 17.40 0.71 -1.85
C TYR A 51 18.45 -0.25 -2.43
N PRO A 52 19.24 -0.99 -1.63
CA PRO A 52 20.20 -1.95 -2.19
C PRO A 52 19.56 -3.02 -3.09
N THR A 53 18.32 -3.42 -2.80
CA THR A 53 17.56 -4.42 -3.57
C THR A 53 16.67 -3.77 -4.63
N LEU A 54 16.19 -2.54 -4.40
CA LEU A 54 15.21 -1.84 -5.23
C LEU A 54 15.81 -0.64 -5.98
N GLN A 55 17.08 -0.67 -6.39
CA GLN A 55 17.80 0.52 -6.91
C GLN A 55 17.02 1.35 -7.94
N GLU A 56 16.37 0.71 -8.93
CA GLU A 56 15.56 1.38 -9.97
C GLU A 56 14.10 1.65 -9.55
N HIS A 57 13.71 1.17 -8.38
CA HIS A 57 12.34 1.15 -7.88
C HIS A 57 12.17 1.82 -6.50
N MET A 58 13.21 2.48 -5.99
CA MET A 58 13.24 3.19 -4.72
C MET A 58 14.07 4.46 -4.87
N LEU A 59 13.59 5.56 -4.30
CA LEU A 59 14.38 6.80 -4.30
C LEU A 59 15.62 6.63 -3.41
N GLU A 60 16.81 6.93 -3.95
CA GLU A 60 18.06 6.85 -3.18
C GLU A 60 18.00 7.81 -1.98
N PRO A 61 18.11 7.32 -0.74
CA PRO A 61 18.15 8.18 0.44
C PRO A 61 19.50 8.89 0.54
N ILE A 62 19.49 10.22 0.57
CA ILE A 62 20.71 11.04 0.62
C ILE A 62 20.99 11.51 2.04
N SER A 63 20.04 12.19 2.67
CA SER A 63 20.22 12.75 4.01
C SER A 63 18.91 13.02 4.72
N ILE A 64 18.96 13.18 6.04
CA ILE A 64 17.84 13.66 6.84
C ILE A 64 18.35 14.74 7.80
N ASN A 65 17.74 15.93 7.71
CA ASN A 65 18.15 17.10 8.45
C ASN A 65 16.95 17.73 9.17
N GLN A 66 17.24 18.52 10.19
CA GLN A 66 16.27 19.36 10.90
C GLN A 66 16.78 20.80 10.84
N THR A 67 15.90 21.74 10.52
CA THR A 67 16.21 23.17 10.57
C THR A 67 15.80 23.72 11.93
N ASP A 68 16.73 24.36 12.63
CA ASP A 68 16.50 24.84 14.00
C ASP A 68 15.47 25.98 14.07
N ASP A 69 15.48 26.90 13.09
CA ASP A 69 14.62 28.09 13.10
C ASP A 69 13.17 27.83 12.71
N ALA A 70 12.92 26.90 11.78
CA ALA A 70 11.59 26.65 11.22
C ALA A 70 10.86 25.45 11.84
N GLY A 71 11.54 24.64 12.67
CA GLY A 71 10.95 23.43 13.24
C GLY A 71 10.54 22.39 12.18
N ILE A 72 11.20 22.38 11.02
CA ILE A 72 10.93 21.45 9.90
C ILE A 72 11.99 20.36 9.88
N VAL A 73 11.55 19.12 9.68
CA VAL A 73 12.40 17.97 9.37
C VAL A 73 12.29 17.66 7.89
N THR A 74 13.42 17.47 7.23
CA THR A 74 13.51 17.17 5.80
C THR A 74 14.35 15.92 5.58
N ALA A 75 13.79 14.92 4.91
CA ALA A 75 14.54 13.83 4.30
C ALA A 75 14.70 14.12 2.80
N LEU A 76 15.94 14.04 2.29
CA LEU A 76 16.29 14.24 0.88
C LEU A 76 16.57 12.91 0.20
N TYR A 77 16.10 12.81 -1.04
CA TYR A 77 16.30 11.67 -1.91
C TYR A 77 16.73 12.11 -3.31
N ARG A 78 17.46 11.25 -4.04
CA ARG A 78 17.78 11.52 -5.44
C ARG A 78 16.52 11.51 -6.29
N ASN A 79 16.33 12.52 -7.14
CA ASN A 79 15.22 12.54 -8.08
C ASN A 79 15.46 11.54 -9.21
N MET A 80 14.40 10.83 -9.61
CA MET A 80 14.37 9.90 -10.74
C MET A 80 13.40 10.34 -11.84
N ASP A 81 13.11 11.64 -11.92
CA ASP A 81 12.12 12.24 -12.83
C ASP A 81 10.74 11.59 -12.71
N ILE A 82 10.24 11.59 -11.48
CA ILE A 82 9.02 10.91 -11.08
C ILE A 82 7.75 11.77 -11.20
N ALA A 83 6.63 11.10 -11.46
CA ALA A 83 5.26 11.62 -11.37
C ALA A 83 4.37 10.62 -10.60
N ARG A 84 3.20 11.04 -10.12
CA ARG A 84 2.25 10.16 -9.42
C ARG A 84 1.68 9.12 -10.39
N ALA A 85 1.69 7.85 -9.98
CA ALA A 85 1.10 6.78 -10.78
C ALA A 85 -0.40 6.99 -11.02
N GLU A 86 -1.11 7.53 -10.03
CA GLU A 86 -2.55 7.81 -10.13
C GLU A 86 -2.88 8.76 -11.29
N ASP A 87 -2.09 9.81 -11.50
CA ASP A 87 -2.34 10.80 -12.55
C ASP A 87 -2.15 10.21 -13.95
N PHE A 88 -1.19 9.29 -14.09
CA PHE A 88 -0.99 8.52 -15.31
C PHE A 88 -2.14 7.54 -15.56
N LEU A 89 -2.52 6.76 -14.54
CA LEU A 89 -3.53 5.70 -14.68
C LEU A 89 -4.93 6.24 -14.98
N LYS A 90 -5.29 7.43 -14.48
CA LYS A 90 -6.55 8.12 -14.80
C LYS A 90 -6.77 8.30 -16.30
N ASN A 91 -5.69 8.50 -17.06
CA ASN A 91 -5.72 8.76 -18.50
C ASN A 91 -5.23 7.55 -19.33
N SER A 92 -4.96 6.43 -18.67
CA SER A 92 -4.41 5.23 -19.30
C SER A 92 -5.50 4.29 -19.79
N ASN A 93 -5.28 3.70 -20.96
CA ASN A 93 -6.13 2.62 -21.46
C ASN A 93 -5.96 1.32 -20.64
N SER A 94 -6.86 0.37 -20.85
CA SER A 94 -6.90 -0.93 -20.16
C SER A 94 -5.57 -1.70 -20.19
N LEU A 95 -4.85 -1.65 -21.32
CA LEU A 95 -3.57 -2.36 -21.45
C LEU A 95 -2.50 -1.73 -20.58
N TRP A 96 -2.40 -0.40 -20.59
CA TRP A 96 -1.42 0.31 -19.75
C TRP A 96 -1.70 0.14 -18.26
N GLN A 97 -2.97 0.18 -17.83
CA GLN A 97 -3.30 -0.11 -16.43
C GLN A 97 -2.82 -1.49 -15.99
N TYR A 98 -3.05 -2.51 -16.81
CA TYR A 98 -2.57 -3.87 -16.54
C TYR A 98 -1.04 -3.98 -16.55
N VAL A 99 -0.36 -3.36 -17.53
CA VAL A 99 1.12 -3.39 -17.63
C VAL A 99 1.78 -2.71 -16.43
N ILE A 100 1.29 -1.55 -16.00
CA ILE A 100 1.79 -0.87 -14.80
C ILE A 100 1.51 -1.71 -13.56
N GLY A 101 0.34 -2.37 -13.48
CA GLY A 101 0.04 -3.34 -12.43
C GLY A 101 1.07 -4.47 -12.40
N LYS A 102 1.35 -5.08 -13.54
CA LYS A 102 2.34 -6.17 -13.68
C LYS A 102 3.73 -5.74 -13.24
N ARG A 103 4.15 -4.52 -13.59
CA ARG A 103 5.41 -3.93 -13.10
C ARG A 103 5.40 -3.76 -11.59
N MET A 104 4.33 -3.20 -11.01
CA MET A 104 4.19 -3.05 -9.56
C MET A 104 4.22 -4.40 -8.83
N GLY A 105 3.57 -5.43 -9.37
CA GLY A 105 3.61 -6.79 -8.80
C GLY A 105 5.03 -7.35 -8.72
N ARG A 106 5.84 -7.14 -9.77
CA ARG A 106 7.26 -7.54 -9.79
C ARG A 106 8.09 -6.75 -8.78
N VAL A 107 7.89 -5.43 -8.69
CA VAL A 107 8.56 -4.58 -7.69
C VAL A 107 8.20 -5.01 -6.27
N LEU A 108 6.94 -5.35 -6.02
CA LEU A 108 6.49 -5.84 -4.72
C LEU A 108 7.13 -7.20 -4.38
N ASN A 109 7.28 -8.09 -5.36
CA ASN A 109 8.00 -9.35 -5.17
C ASN A 109 9.47 -9.10 -4.79
N LEU A 110 10.14 -8.14 -5.44
CA LEU A 110 11.50 -7.71 -5.07
C LEU A 110 11.55 -7.15 -3.65
N LEU A 111 10.62 -6.27 -3.26
CA LEU A 111 10.50 -5.79 -1.88
C LEU A 111 10.38 -6.94 -0.89
N HIS A 112 9.55 -7.93 -1.21
CA HIS A 112 9.30 -9.11 -0.40
C HIS A 112 10.46 -10.12 -0.38
N SER A 113 11.49 -9.92 -1.20
CA SER A 113 12.76 -10.66 -1.15
C SER A 113 13.84 -9.98 -0.31
N CYS A 114 13.62 -8.74 0.17
CA CYS A 114 14.55 -8.08 1.08
C CYS A 114 14.76 -8.92 2.35
N GLU A 115 16.02 -9.04 2.77
CA GLU A 115 16.38 -9.87 3.91
C GLU A 115 15.74 -9.38 5.22
N LEU A 116 15.33 -10.35 6.03
CA LEU A 116 14.78 -10.11 7.37
C LEU A 116 15.82 -10.45 8.42
N THR A 117 15.92 -9.61 9.44
CA THR A 117 16.73 -9.87 10.63
C THR A 117 15.94 -10.69 11.65
N GLN A 118 16.61 -11.32 12.62
CA GLN A 118 15.91 -12.00 13.74
C GLN A 118 14.96 -11.06 14.51
N LYS A 119 15.31 -9.77 14.61
CA LYS A 119 14.46 -8.74 15.22
C LYS A 119 13.18 -8.50 14.42
N ASP A 120 13.23 -8.66 13.10
CA ASP A 120 12.06 -8.52 12.23
C ASP A 120 11.09 -9.69 12.40
N GLU A 121 11.57 -10.92 12.62
CA GLU A 121 10.70 -12.05 12.91
C GLU A 121 9.89 -11.86 14.20
N LEU A 122 10.50 -11.27 15.25
CA LEU A 122 9.77 -10.91 16.47
C LEU A 122 8.74 -9.80 16.20
N ARG A 123 9.09 -8.81 15.38
CA ARG A 123 8.15 -7.75 14.96
C ARG A 123 6.98 -8.31 14.16
N ALA A 124 7.20 -9.32 13.33
CA ALA A 124 6.15 -9.98 12.56
C ALA A 124 5.12 -10.64 13.48
N ARG A 125 5.56 -11.36 14.50
CA ARG A 125 4.67 -11.94 15.53
C ARG A 125 3.86 -10.86 16.23
N HIS A 126 4.49 -9.79 16.72
CA HIS A 126 3.78 -8.69 17.37
C HIS A 126 2.80 -7.95 16.44
N HIS A 127 3.12 -7.84 15.15
CA HIS A 127 2.23 -7.26 14.15
C HIS A 127 0.98 -8.15 13.97
N HIS A 128 1.20 -9.46 13.83
CA HIS A 128 0.13 -10.44 13.75
C HIS A 128 -0.76 -10.46 15.00
N ASP A 129 -0.18 -10.55 16.19
CA ASP A 129 -0.91 -10.53 17.47
C ASP A 129 -1.75 -9.25 17.61
N ARG A 130 -1.22 -8.11 17.14
CA ARG A 130 -1.96 -6.85 17.13
C ARG A 130 -3.16 -6.89 16.20
N MET A 131 -3.02 -7.47 14.99
CA MET A 131 -4.14 -7.60 14.06
C MET A 131 -5.27 -8.44 14.66
N VAL A 132 -4.92 -9.57 15.28
CA VAL A 132 -5.89 -10.46 15.96
C VAL A 132 -6.53 -9.75 17.16
N LYS A 133 -5.73 -9.07 17.99
CA LYS A 133 -6.22 -8.30 19.13
C LYS A 133 -7.20 -7.19 18.71
N ASN A 134 -6.88 -6.47 17.63
CA ASN A 134 -7.77 -5.43 17.09
C ASN A 134 -9.09 -6.04 16.59
N PHE A 135 -9.05 -7.21 15.95
CA PHE A 135 -10.26 -7.92 15.55
C PHE A 135 -11.12 -8.31 16.75
N HIS A 136 -10.54 -8.86 17.83
CA HIS A 136 -11.30 -9.13 19.06
C HIS A 136 -11.88 -7.86 19.70
N ALA A 137 -11.11 -6.78 19.75
CA ALA A 137 -11.60 -5.49 20.26
C ALA A 137 -12.75 -4.94 19.41
N TYR A 138 -12.66 -5.11 18.09
CA TYR A 138 -13.72 -4.77 17.15
C TYR A 138 -15.02 -5.55 17.41
N LEU A 139 -14.93 -6.86 17.69
CA LEU A 139 -16.10 -7.69 18.01
C LEU A 139 -16.76 -7.30 19.34
N ASN A 140 -15.95 -6.96 20.35
CA ASN A 140 -16.42 -6.74 21.72
C ASN A 140 -16.96 -5.33 21.98
N ASP A 141 -16.61 -4.33 21.17
CA ASP A 141 -17.09 -2.96 21.34
C ASP A 141 -18.00 -2.53 20.19
N ARG A 142 -19.30 -2.42 20.45
CA ARG A 142 -20.30 -2.00 19.44
C ARG A 142 -20.02 -0.63 18.85
N ARG A 143 -19.31 0.26 19.55
CA ARG A 143 -18.94 1.60 19.03
C ARG A 143 -17.86 1.52 17.95
N MET A 144 -17.15 0.41 17.90
CA MET A 144 -16.11 0.14 16.89
C MET A 144 -16.67 -0.51 15.63
N ARG A 145 -17.91 -1.01 15.67
CA ARG A 145 -18.56 -1.71 14.57
C ARG A 145 -19.03 -0.73 13.51
N PHE A 146 -18.98 -1.16 12.25
CA PHE A 146 -19.54 -0.41 11.14
C PHE A 146 -20.62 -1.20 10.42
N LEU A 147 -21.46 -0.46 9.68
CA LEU A 147 -22.59 -1.03 8.97
C LEU A 147 -22.11 -2.09 7.95
N ASN A 148 -22.90 -3.15 7.77
CA ASN A 148 -22.69 -4.16 6.74
C ASN A 148 -21.40 -5.02 6.89
N ASP A 149 -20.90 -5.18 8.11
CA ASP A 149 -19.68 -5.93 8.43
C ASP A 149 -19.86 -7.43 8.68
N GLY A 150 -21.10 -7.93 8.74
CA GLY A 150 -21.41 -9.32 9.08
C GLY A 150 -20.66 -10.34 8.23
N GLU A 151 -20.68 -10.18 6.90
CA GLU A 151 -19.98 -11.09 5.98
C GLU A 151 -18.45 -11.07 6.17
N LEU A 152 -17.88 -9.96 6.61
CA LEU A 152 -16.44 -9.88 6.93
C LEU A 152 -16.13 -10.70 8.19
N ILE A 153 -16.98 -10.59 9.21
CA ILE A 153 -16.84 -11.33 10.46
C ILE A 153 -17.01 -12.82 10.21
N GLU A 154 -18.06 -13.23 9.50
CA GLU A 154 -18.32 -14.63 9.13
C GLU A 154 -17.17 -15.23 8.30
N ALA A 155 -16.47 -14.43 7.50
CA ALA A 155 -15.29 -14.86 6.76
C ALA A 155 -14.08 -15.10 7.68
N ILE A 156 -13.88 -14.22 8.66
CA ILE A 156 -12.69 -14.19 9.51
C ILE A 156 -12.80 -15.15 10.70
N GLU A 157 -13.89 -15.06 11.47
CA GLU A 157 -14.04 -15.69 12.78
C GLU A 157 -13.78 -17.21 12.75
N PRO A 158 -14.36 -18.00 11.82
CA PRO A 158 -14.11 -19.44 11.77
C PRO A 158 -12.68 -19.84 11.42
N ARG A 159 -11.87 -18.88 10.92
CA ARG A 159 -10.51 -19.10 10.44
C ARG A 159 -9.46 -18.43 11.31
N LEU A 160 -9.87 -17.68 12.34
CA LEU A 160 -8.98 -16.85 13.13
C LEU A 160 -7.89 -17.67 13.83
N ASP A 161 -8.24 -18.83 14.38
CA ASP A 161 -7.28 -19.72 15.06
C ASP A 161 -6.21 -20.29 14.10
N ASN A 162 -6.54 -20.39 12.81
CA ASN A 162 -5.64 -20.86 11.76
C ASN A 162 -5.04 -19.71 10.93
N PHE A 163 -5.38 -18.46 11.26
CA PHE A 163 -4.85 -17.28 10.60
C PHE A 163 -3.39 -17.13 10.98
N THR A 164 -2.51 -17.59 10.11
CA THR A 164 -1.07 -17.62 10.36
C THR A 164 -0.33 -17.09 9.14
N SER A 165 0.75 -16.35 9.38
CA SER A 165 1.64 -15.90 8.30
C SER A 165 2.30 -17.12 7.64
N LYS A 166 2.20 -17.21 6.31
CA LYS A 166 2.85 -18.22 5.47
C LYS A 166 4.29 -17.84 5.15
N LYS A 167 4.56 -16.55 4.98
CA LYS A 167 5.91 -16.03 4.74
C LYS A 167 5.98 -14.59 5.22
N ASN A 168 6.80 -14.37 6.25
CA ASN A 168 7.10 -13.02 6.72
C ASN A 168 7.99 -12.30 5.71
N VAL A 169 7.61 -11.09 5.37
CA VAL A 169 8.32 -10.21 4.42
C VAL A 169 8.29 -8.77 4.92
N LEU A 170 9.16 -7.93 4.35
CA LEU A 170 9.08 -6.49 4.55
C LEU A 170 7.90 -5.94 3.75
N LEU A 171 6.85 -5.51 4.44
CA LEU A 171 5.64 -4.96 3.85
C LEU A 171 5.78 -3.45 3.64
N MET A 172 5.28 -2.94 2.53
CA MET A 172 5.08 -1.52 2.27
C MET A 172 4.02 -0.92 3.20
N GLY A 173 3.01 -1.71 3.58
CA GLY A 173 1.93 -1.31 4.49
C GLY A 173 0.71 -0.80 3.72
N VAL A 174 0.47 0.51 3.69
CA VAL A 174 -0.65 1.07 2.91
C VAL A 174 -0.25 1.14 1.45
N ALA A 175 -0.82 0.28 0.62
CA ALA A 175 -0.33 0.02 -0.72
C ALA A 175 -1.17 0.62 -1.87
N GLY A 176 -1.76 1.80 -1.67
CA GLY A 176 -2.50 2.48 -2.73
C GLY A 176 -1.63 3.25 -3.74
N LEU A 177 -2.22 3.65 -4.87
CA LEU A 177 -1.55 4.40 -5.96
C LEU A 177 -0.88 5.71 -5.50
N GLN A 178 -1.34 6.32 -4.41
CA GLN A 178 -0.74 7.52 -3.81
C GLN A 178 0.69 7.28 -3.27
N ASN A 179 1.07 6.02 -3.08
CA ASN A 179 2.40 5.61 -2.63
C ASN A 179 3.25 5.02 -3.77
N ILE A 180 2.83 5.23 -5.02
CA ILE A 180 3.50 4.75 -6.21
C ILE A 180 3.79 5.94 -7.13
N PHE A 181 5.05 6.03 -7.54
CA PHE A 181 5.50 6.93 -8.58
C PHE A 181 5.81 6.18 -9.86
N LEU A 182 5.77 6.89 -10.98
CA LEU A 182 6.25 6.44 -12.28
C LEU A 182 7.29 7.42 -12.79
N THR A 183 8.36 6.90 -13.36
CA THR A 183 9.31 7.66 -14.18
C THR A 183 8.75 7.87 -15.59
N HIS A 184 9.44 8.64 -16.43
CA HIS A 184 9.03 8.92 -17.81
C HIS A 184 8.92 7.67 -18.71
N ASP A 185 9.76 6.66 -18.47
CA ASP A 185 9.75 5.33 -19.12
C ASP A 185 8.75 4.35 -18.45
N ALA A 186 7.94 4.88 -17.53
CA ALA A 186 6.94 4.17 -16.75
C ALA A 186 7.52 3.07 -15.84
N THR A 187 8.76 3.25 -15.39
CA THR A 187 9.35 2.43 -14.32
C THR A 187 8.65 2.77 -13.01
N VAL A 188 8.26 1.72 -12.27
CA VAL A 188 7.54 1.84 -11.01
C VAL A 188 8.51 2.14 -9.89
N VAL A 189 8.25 3.19 -9.12
CA VAL A 189 9.06 3.61 -7.97
C VAL A 189 8.18 3.66 -6.73
N ILE A 190 8.55 2.92 -5.69
CA ILE A 190 7.86 2.94 -4.39
C ILE A 190 8.21 4.23 -3.66
N LYS A 191 7.18 4.94 -3.18
CA LYS A 191 7.35 6.10 -2.32
C LYS A 191 7.88 5.69 -0.93
N PRO A 192 8.93 6.35 -0.40
CA PRO A 192 9.37 6.13 0.97
C PRO A 192 8.21 6.25 1.97
N THR A 193 8.01 5.22 2.80
CA THR A 193 6.82 5.09 3.65
C THR A 193 7.18 4.80 5.10
N TYR A 194 6.47 5.45 6.02
CA TYR A 194 6.56 5.15 7.46
C TYR A 194 5.54 4.09 7.91
N ASN A 195 4.68 3.63 7.00
CA ASN A 195 3.66 2.61 7.30
C ASN A 195 4.19 1.18 7.17
N PHE A 196 5.44 1.01 6.75
CA PHE A 196 6.03 -0.32 6.57
C PHE A 196 6.01 -1.14 7.87
N ALA A 197 5.87 -2.44 7.69
CA ALA A 197 5.79 -3.44 8.74
C ALA A 197 6.50 -4.74 8.29
N ILE A 198 6.52 -5.74 9.16
CA ILE A 198 6.92 -7.10 8.82
C ILE A 198 5.67 -7.96 9.03
N GLY A 199 5.29 -8.75 8.04
CA GLY A 199 4.06 -9.55 8.09
C GLY A 199 3.92 -10.45 6.88
N ASP A 200 2.72 -10.98 6.65
CA ASP A 200 2.48 -11.90 5.53
C ASP A 200 2.44 -11.13 4.21
N TYR A 201 3.10 -11.64 3.18
CA TYR A 201 3.14 -11.02 1.86
C TYR A 201 1.76 -10.74 1.25
N ALA A 202 0.73 -11.51 1.63
CA ALA A 202 -0.63 -11.31 1.17
C ALA A 202 -1.26 -10.01 1.71
N GLU A 203 -0.73 -9.43 2.80
CA GLU A 203 -1.22 -8.17 3.37
C GLU A 203 -1.09 -7.00 2.40
N ASP A 204 0.07 -6.85 1.73
CA ASP A 204 0.26 -5.78 0.74
C ASP A 204 -0.60 -6.00 -0.51
N LEU A 205 -0.74 -7.26 -0.96
CA LEU A 205 -1.61 -7.60 -2.10
C LEU A 205 -3.09 -7.30 -1.77
N ALA A 206 -3.53 -7.65 -0.57
CA ALA A 206 -4.86 -7.31 -0.05
C ALA A 206 -5.02 -5.78 0.09
N SER A 207 -3.99 -5.06 0.57
CA SER A 207 -4.03 -3.60 0.69
C SER A 207 -4.16 -2.92 -0.68
N ILE A 208 -3.41 -3.35 -1.69
CA ILE A 208 -3.56 -2.85 -3.09
C ILE A 208 -4.98 -3.07 -3.58
N THR A 209 -5.55 -4.24 -3.31
CA THR A 209 -6.90 -4.60 -3.73
C THR A 209 -7.94 -3.70 -3.09
N ASN A 210 -7.84 -3.52 -1.77
CA ASN A 210 -8.74 -2.65 -1.01
C ASN A 210 -8.70 -1.19 -1.46
N GLU A 211 -7.52 -0.71 -1.87
CA GLU A 211 -7.34 0.67 -2.29
C GLU A 211 -7.74 0.90 -3.75
N CYS A 212 -7.48 -0.06 -4.63
CA CYS A 212 -7.46 0.17 -6.07
C CYS A 212 -8.48 -0.63 -6.88
N ALA A 213 -9.01 -1.75 -6.39
CA ALA A 213 -9.80 -2.66 -7.23
C ALA A 213 -11.10 -2.04 -7.77
N GLN A 214 -11.73 -1.12 -7.05
CA GLN A 214 -12.94 -0.44 -7.50
C GLN A 214 -12.68 0.49 -8.70
N SER A 215 -11.55 1.20 -8.69
CA SER A 215 -11.23 2.19 -9.73
C SER A 215 -10.33 1.65 -10.84
N TYR A 216 -9.47 0.69 -10.50
CA TYR A 216 -8.44 0.14 -11.39
C TYR A 216 -8.34 -1.39 -11.26
N PRO A 217 -9.42 -2.15 -11.52
CA PRO A 217 -9.42 -3.61 -11.39
C PRO A 217 -8.38 -4.29 -12.30
N LEU A 218 -8.10 -3.72 -13.48
CA LEU A 218 -7.08 -4.23 -14.40
C LEU A 218 -5.66 -4.04 -13.87
N PHE A 219 -5.39 -2.93 -13.17
CA PHE A 219 -4.13 -2.73 -12.46
C PHE A 219 -3.94 -3.78 -11.37
N VAL A 220 -4.98 -4.04 -10.55
CA VAL A 220 -4.91 -5.07 -9.50
C VAL A 220 -4.69 -6.46 -10.09
N GLY A 221 -5.39 -6.82 -11.18
CA GLY A 221 -5.14 -8.07 -11.90
C GLY A 221 -3.70 -8.17 -12.41
N GLY A 222 -3.17 -7.07 -12.94
CA GLY A 222 -1.77 -6.95 -13.32
C GLY A 222 -0.82 -7.17 -12.15
N VAL A 223 -1.08 -6.56 -10.99
CA VAL A 223 -0.25 -6.73 -9.77
C VAL A 223 -0.16 -8.19 -9.36
N LEU A 224 -1.29 -8.89 -9.28
CA LEU A 224 -1.30 -10.30 -8.90
C LEU A 224 -0.53 -11.16 -9.93
N ASP A 225 -0.78 -10.95 -11.22
CA ASP A 225 -0.06 -11.67 -12.28
C ASP A 225 1.45 -11.35 -12.24
N GLY A 226 1.83 -10.10 -12.02
CA GLY A 226 3.22 -9.66 -11.95
C GLY A 226 3.96 -10.26 -10.75
N TYR A 227 3.30 -10.33 -9.60
CA TYR A 227 3.88 -10.85 -8.36
C TYR A 227 4.18 -12.35 -8.43
N PHE A 228 3.30 -13.13 -9.07
CA PHE A 228 3.41 -14.59 -9.18
C PHE A 228 3.97 -15.08 -10.52
N GLY A 229 4.40 -14.19 -11.42
CA GLY A 229 4.84 -14.59 -12.76
C GLY A 229 3.72 -15.27 -13.58
N ALA A 230 2.50 -14.75 -13.47
CA ALA A 230 1.25 -15.20 -14.10
C ALA A 230 0.71 -16.57 -13.64
N LYS A 231 1.39 -17.28 -12.73
CA LYS A 231 0.93 -18.56 -12.16
C LYS A 231 0.59 -18.40 -10.69
N ILE A 232 -0.63 -17.94 -10.41
CA ILE A 232 -1.10 -17.67 -9.05
C ILE A 232 -1.52 -19.01 -8.39
N PRO A 233 -0.92 -19.40 -7.24
CA PRO A 233 -1.31 -20.63 -6.55
C PRO A 233 -2.78 -20.57 -6.10
N SER A 234 -3.54 -21.66 -6.26
CA SER A 234 -4.95 -21.71 -5.83
C SER A 234 -5.12 -21.40 -4.33
N GLN A 235 -4.21 -21.92 -3.50
CA GLN A 235 -4.20 -21.71 -2.05
C GLN A 235 -3.99 -20.24 -1.65
N PHE A 236 -3.31 -19.45 -2.50
CA PHE A 236 -3.11 -18.03 -2.23
C PHE A 236 -4.45 -17.30 -2.11
N TYR A 237 -5.42 -17.61 -3.00
CA TYR A 237 -6.71 -16.91 -3.03
C TYR A 237 -7.52 -17.05 -1.74
N VAL A 238 -7.42 -18.20 -1.06
CA VAL A 238 -8.09 -18.42 0.23
C VAL A 238 -7.54 -17.48 1.30
N ASN A 239 -6.21 -17.37 1.39
CA ASN A 239 -5.56 -16.46 2.33
C ASN A 239 -5.79 -15.00 1.94
N TYR A 240 -5.69 -14.70 0.65
CA TYR A 240 -5.87 -13.36 0.11
C TYR A 240 -7.28 -12.79 0.38
N ALA A 241 -8.34 -13.60 0.23
CA ALA A 241 -9.68 -13.20 0.63
C ALA A 241 -9.76 -12.90 2.13
N LEU A 242 -9.16 -13.75 2.97
CA LEU A 242 -9.12 -13.54 4.42
C LEU A 242 -8.34 -12.26 4.81
N PHE A 243 -7.18 -12.03 4.19
CA PHE A 243 -6.39 -10.80 4.39
C PHE A 243 -7.10 -9.56 3.89
N THR A 244 -7.87 -9.64 2.80
CA THR A 244 -8.71 -8.55 2.30
C THR A 244 -9.73 -8.15 3.37
N ALA A 245 -10.47 -9.11 3.92
CA ALA A 245 -11.44 -8.87 4.99
C ALA A 245 -10.76 -8.35 6.28
N MET A 246 -9.67 -8.98 6.70
CA MET A 246 -8.93 -8.62 7.92
C MET A 246 -8.34 -7.22 7.83
N ASN A 247 -7.81 -6.82 6.67
CA ASN A 247 -7.28 -5.49 6.42
C ASN A 247 -8.38 -4.44 6.51
N VAL A 248 -9.57 -4.72 5.98
CA VAL A 248 -10.75 -3.86 6.10
C VAL A 248 -11.10 -3.59 7.56
N ILE A 249 -11.28 -4.65 8.37
CA ILE A 249 -11.64 -4.48 9.78
C ILE A 249 -10.52 -3.77 10.56
N ASN A 250 -9.26 -4.18 10.38
CA ASN A 250 -8.14 -3.57 11.11
C ASN A 250 -7.98 -2.08 10.82
N ARG A 251 -8.11 -1.69 9.54
CA ARG A 251 -8.03 -0.28 9.15
C ARG A 251 -9.24 0.50 9.62
N GLY A 252 -10.43 -0.07 9.51
CA GLY A 252 -11.65 0.53 10.03
C GLY A 252 -11.57 0.79 11.53
N TYR A 253 -11.20 -0.24 12.29
CA TYR A 253 -10.97 -0.17 13.73
C TYR A 253 -9.95 0.91 14.09
N ALA A 254 -8.82 0.99 13.37
CA ALA A 254 -7.78 1.99 13.63
C ALA A 254 -8.27 3.42 13.39
N GLN A 255 -9.05 3.67 12.34
CA GLN A 255 -9.59 4.99 12.03
C GLN A 255 -10.67 5.43 13.02
N ILE A 256 -11.62 4.54 13.36
CA ILE A 256 -12.63 4.82 14.41
C ILE A 256 -11.94 5.07 15.75
N SER A 257 -10.96 4.24 16.12
CA SER A 257 -10.23 4.41 17.38
C SER A 257 -9.54 5.77 17.46
N ARG A 258 -9.04 6.24 16.31
CA ARG A 258 -8.39 7.54 16.20
C ARG A 258 -9.39 8.68 16.27
N SER A 259 -10.52 8.59 15.55
CA SER A 259 -11.55 9.63 15.57
C SER A 259 -12.11 9.84 16.99
N ILE A 260 -12.34 8.75 17.71
CA ILE A 260 -12.79 8.79 19.13
C ILE A 260 -11.72 9.46 20.00
N LYS A 261 -10.44 9.10 19.84
CA LYS A 261 -9.35 9.63 20.67
C LYS A 261 -9.05 11.11 20.42
N LEU A 262 -9.11 11.53 19.16
CA LEU A 262 -8.78 12.90 18.76
C LEU A 262 -10.00 13.84 18.78
N ASN A 263 -11.20 13.28 18.94
CA ASN A 263 -12.46 14.00 18.77
C ASN A 263 -12.49 14.76 17.42
N ASP A 264 -11.92 14.16 16.36
CA ASP A 264 -11.80 14.78 15.04
C ASP A 264 -12.77 14.15 14.02
N GLY A 265 -13.60 14.99 13.41
CA GLY A 265 -14.51 14.56 12.34
C GLY A 265 -13.78 14.09 11.08
N SER A 266 -12.56 14.56 10.85
CA SER A 266 -11.75 14.23 9.68
C SER A 266 -11.36 12.76 9.61
N SER A 267 -11.00 12.12 10.73
CA SER A 267 -10.72 10.68 10.77
C SER A 267 -11.98 9.86 10.46
N PHE A 268 -13.16 10.36 10.86
CA PHE A 268 -14.45 9.74 10.53
C PHE A 268 -14.81 9.87 9.04
N GLU A 269 -14.50 11.00 8.40
CA GLU A 269 -14.71 11.12 6.94
C GLU A 269 -13.77 10.20 6.13
N ILE A 270 -12.51 10.13 6.52
CA ILE A 270 -11.54 9.18 5.93
C ILE A 270 -12.07 7.75 6.08
N PHE A 271 -12.62 7.44 7.25
CA PHE A 271 -13.26 6.16 7.51
C PHE A 271 -14.51 5.94 6.63
N ARG A 272 -15.42 6.92 6.50
CA ARG A 272 -16.60 6.81 5.62
C ARG A 272 -16.23 6.56 4.16
N ALA A 273 -15.24 7.28 3.65
CA ALA A 273 -14.72 7.09 2.31
C ALA A 273 -14.04 5.72 2.11
N TYR A 274 -13.52 5.12 3.19
CA TYR A 274 -12.98 3.76 3.16
C TYR A 274 -14.07 2.69 3.21
N ILE A 275 -15.06 2.84 4.09
CA ILE A 275 -16.19 1.90 4.24
C ILE A 275 -17.07 1.86 2.98
N SER A 276 -17.24 2.97 2.26
CA SER A 276 -18.03 2.99 1.02
C SER A 276 -17.48 2.04 -0.05
N LYS A 277 -16.21 1.61 0.07
CA LYS A 277 -15.56 0.62 -0.81
C LYS A 277 -15.77 -0.82 -0.37
N ILE A 278 -16.27 -1.07 0.83
CA ILE A 278 -16.46 -2.42 1.37
C ILE A 278 -17.54 -3.19 0.62
N ASP A 279 -18.65 -2.54 0.28
CA ASP A 279 -19.74 -3.22 -0.43
C ASP A 279 -19.28 -3.72 -1.81
N PHE A 280 -18.42 -2.93 -2.50
CA PHE A 280 -17.74 -3.41 -3.69
C PHE A 280 -16.91 -4.66 -3.42
N LEU A 281 -16.03 -4.65 -2.41
CA LEU A 281 -15.20 -5.83 -2.10
C LEU A 281 -16.05 -7.06 -1.76
N LYS A 282 -17.09 -6.90 -0.95
CA LYS A 282 -18.01 -7.98 -0.60
C LYS A 282 -18.67 -8.57 -1.84
N GLU A 283 -19.17 -7.72 -2.75
CA GLU A 283 -19.72 -8.17 -4.03
C GLU A 283 -18.67 -8.96 -4.82
N GLN A 284 -17.44 -8.43 -4.92
CA GLN A 284 -16.36 -9.10 -5.64
C GLN A 284 -16.06 -10.49 -5.08
N PHE A 285 -16.10 -10.69 -3.77
CA PHE A 285 -15.88 -12.01 -3.16
C PHE A 285 -17.16 -12.81 -2.90
N SER A 286 -18.32 -12.37 -3.43
CA SER A 286 -19.64 -12.96 -3.19
C SER A 286 -19.93 -13.17 -1.69
N GLY A 287 -19.76 -12.11 -0.89
CA GLY A 287 -19.85 -12.16 0.56
C GLY A 287 -18.74 -12.99 1.19
N TYR A 288 -17.54 -12.99 0.60
CA TYR A 288 -16.40 -13.83 1.00
C TYR A 288 -16.65 -15.34 0.96
N LYS A 289 -17.73 -15.78 0.29
CA LYS A 289 -18.02 -17.21 0.03
C LYS A 289 -17.15 -17.78 -1.09
N LYS A 290 -16.59 -16.92 -1.96
CA LYS A 290 -15.65 -17.30 -3.02
C LYS A 290 -14.28 -16.66 -2.77
N PRO A 291 -13.18 -17.41 -2.88
CA PRO A 291 -11.84 -16.88 -2.60
C PRO A 291 -11.25 -16.04 -3.74
N ILE A 292 -11.77 -16.19 -4.96
CA ILE A 292 -11.31 -15.43 -6.13
C ILE A 292 -12.31 -14.32 -6.41
N PRO A 293 -11.89 -13.05 -6.44
CA PRO A 293 -12.79 -11.94 -6.68
C PRO A 293 -13.26 -11.89 -8.15
N GLN A 294 -14.52 -11.50 -8.36
CA GLN A 294 -15.18 -11.51 -9.67
C GLN A 294 -14.47 -10.66 -10.72
N PHE A 295 -13.88 -9.52 -10.35
CA PHE A 295 -13.15 -8.65 -11.29
C PHE A 295 -11.97 -9.35 -11.98
N LEU A 296 -11.39 -10.40 -11.37
CA LEU A 296 -10.31 -11.21 -11.96
C LEU A 296 -10.80 -12.21 -13.01
N MET A 297 -12.11 -12.43 -13.08
CA MET A 297 -12.76 -13.38 -13.99
C MET A 297 -13.42 -12.68 -15.19
N THR A 298 -13.30 -11.35 -15.29
CA THR A 298 -13.92 -10.58 -16.37
C THR A 298 -13.28 -10.89 -17.73
N GLU A 299 -14.11 -10.90 -18.78
CA GLU A 299 -13.63 -11.09 -20.15
C GLU A 299 -12.60 -10.01 -20.54
N GLN A 300 -12.83 -8.77 -20.11
CA GLN A 300 -11.92 -7.66 -20.35
C GLN A 300 -10.51 -7.95 -19.82
N LEU A 301 -10.37 -8.46 -18.59
CA LEU A 301 -9.05 -8.79 -18.04
C LEU A 301 -8.41 -9.95 -18.82
N GLN A 302 -9.18 -10.95 -19.25
CA GLN A 302 -8.66 -12.04 -20.07
C GLN A 302 -8.14 -11.55 -21.42
N GLN A 303 -8.89 -10.68 -22.10
CA GLN A 303 -8.44 -10.07 -23.36
C GLN A 303 -7.17 -9.25 -23.18
N VAL A 304 -7.05 -8.49 -22.08
CA VAL A 304 -5.85 -7.69 -21.79
C VAL A 304 -4.65 -8.58 -21.46
N ARG A 305 -4.83 -9.66 -20.70
CA ARG A 305 -3.79 -10.68 -20.45
C ARG A 305 -3.22 -11.24 -21.75
N GLN A 306 -4.10 -11.64 -22.68
CA GLN A 306 -3.69 -12.17 -23.98
C GLN A 306 -2.95 -11.11 -24.81
N LYS A 307 -3.46 -9.87 -24.86
CA LYS A 307 -2.78 -8.77 -25.55
C LYS A 307 -1.40 -8.48 -24.98
N ALA A 308 -1.26 -8.49 -23.65
CA ALA A 308 0.03 -8.25 -22.99
C ALA A 308 1.05 -9.36 -23.28
N LEU A 309 0.62 -10.63 -23.31
CA LEU A 309 1.48 -11.76 -23.70
C LEU A 309 1.99 -11.63 -25.14
N SER A 310 1.11 -11.23 -26.07
CA SER A 310 1.46 -11.10 -27.49
C SER A 310 2.45 -9.98 -27.82
N ARG A 311 2.63 -9.00 -26.92
CA ARG A 311 3.43 -7.80 -27.16
C ARG A 311 4.81 -7.79 -26.48
N ALA A 312 5.20 -8.88 -25.81
CA ALA A 312 6.45 -8.96 -25.02
C ALA A 312 6.66 -7.74 -24.08
N LEU A 313 5.56 -7.27 -23.44
CA LEU A 313 5.56 -6.20 -22.43
C LEU A 313 5.54 -6.76 -20.98
#